data_AF-A0A507ZD49-F1
#
_entry.id   AF-A0A507ZD49-F1
#
_cell.length_a   1.000
_cell.length_b   1.000
_cell.length_c   1.000
_cell.angle_alpha   90.00
_cell.angle_beta   90.00
_cell.angle_gamma   90.00
#
_symmetry.space_group_name_H-M   'P 1'
#
loop_
_entity.id
_entity.type
_entity.pdbx_description
1 polymer ?
#
loop_
_entity_poly.entity_id
_entity_poly.type
_entity_poly.pdbx_seq_one_letter_code
_entity_poly.pdbx_strand_id
1 'polypeptide(L)'
;METVRNNQNSVESLWKDFLKINPNNRIKETPISFYFCDNKKDADECAELVVKGIKQATATSLWWFEKNKEPLPKVNDQYIVTDWDGNAKAIIETIKIEHVPYNKITAEFAETEGEGDKSLSYWKSVHKAYYKREMEAYGEKFNENMIIICEYFKTLYAIAA
;
A
#
# COMPACT_ATOMS: atom_id res chain seq x y z
N MET A 1 7.78 23.32 -4.88
CA MET A 1 6.50 24.00 -4.54
C MET A 1 5.42 23.74 -5.58
N GLU A 2 5.72 23.83 -6.88
CA GLU A 2 4.75 23.56 -7.96
C GLU A 2 4.34 22.08 -8.05
N THR A 3 5.29 21.13 -8.01
CA THR A 3 4.99 19.68 -8.02
C THR A 3 4.12 19.25 -6.83
N VAL A 4 4.46 19.65 -5.60
CA VAL A 4 3.66 19.34 -4.40
C VAL A 4 2.22 19.89 -4.53
N ARG A 5 2.06 21.09 -5.09
CA ARG A 5 0.74 21.69 -5.33
C ARG A 5 -0.03 20.93 -6.42
N ASN A 6 0.64 20.52 -7.49
CA ASN A 6 0.04 19.70 -8.55
C ASN A 6 -0.39 18.31 -8.03
N ASN A 7 0.39 17.70 -7.14
CA ASN A 7 0.05 16.43 -6.51
C ASN A 7 -1.20 16.57 -5.64
N GLN A 8 -1.25 17.58 -4.76
CA GLN A 8 -2.44 17.89 -3.97
C GLN A 8 -3.67 18.09 -4.85
N ASN A 9 -3.51 18.77 -5.99
CA ASN A 9 -4.60 18.93 -6.95
C ASN A 9 -5.08 17.59 -7.55
N SER A 10 -4.17 16.67 -7.87
CA SER A 10 -4.52 15.34 -8.41
C SER A 10 -5.28 14.47 -7.41
N VAL A 11 -4.83 14.46 -6.14
CA VAL A 11 -5.45 13.73 -5.02
C VAL A 11 -6.87 14.25 -4.78
N GLU A 12 -7.02 15.56 -4.67
CA GLU A 12 -8.35 16.17 -4.51
C GLU A 12 -9.27 15.91 -5.69
N SER A 13 -8.76 15.96 -6.93
CA SER A 13 -9.57 15.71 -8.13
C SER A 13 -10.08 14.27 -8.16
N LEU A 14 -9.19 13.29 -7.96
CA LEU A 14 -9.56 11.88 -7.94
C LEU A 14 -10.61 11.59 -6.86
N TRP A 15 -10.42 12.16 -5.67
CA TRP A 15 -11.36 12.00 -4.57
C TRP A 15 -12.73 12.61 -4.87
N LYS A 16 -12.76 13.83 -5.42
CA LYS A 16 -14.00 14.50 -5.83
C LYS A 16 -14.74 13.69 -6.90
N ASP A 17 -14.03 13.12 -7.87
CA ASP A 17 -14.63 12.32 -8.93
C ASP A 17 -15.20 11.00 -8.41
N PHE A 18 -14.48 10.32 -7.50
CA PHE A 18 -15.00 9.15 -6.80
C PHE A 18 -16.29 9.46 -6.01
N LEU A 19 -16.33 10.57 -5.28
CA LEU A 19 -17.51 10.97 -4.49
C LEU A 19 -18.71 11.36 -5.36
N LYS A 20 -18.50 11.91 -6.56
CA LYS A 20 -19.61 12.17 -7.51
C LYS A 20 -20.34 10.89 -7.91
N ILE A 21 -19.58 9.81 -8.11
CA ILE A 21 -20.13 8.50 -8.50
C ILE A 21 -20.62 7.73 -7.27
N ASN A 22 -20.04 7.99 -6.09
CA ASN A 22 -20.35 7.34 -4.82
C ASN A 22 -20.83 8.36 -3.77
N PRO A 23 -21.98 9.03 -3.97
CA PRO A 23 -22.45 10.11 -3.09
C PRO A 23 -22.74 9.63 -1.66
N ASN A 24 -22.95 8.32 -1.47
CA ASN A 24 -23.19 7.71 -0.17
C ASN A 24 -21.92 7.15 0.50
N ASN A 25 -20.72 7.42 -0.03
CA ASN A 25 -19.48 6.97 0.61
C ASN A 25 -19.37 7.51 2.05
N ARG A 26 -18.91 6.66 2.98
CA ARG A 26 -18.89 6.99 4.42
C ARG A 26 -17.89 8.09 4.76
N ILE A 27 -16.76 8.14 4.05
CA ILE A 27 -15.71 9.15 4.22
C ILE A 27 -16.00 10.27 3.23
N LYS A 28 -16.01 11.52 3.71
CA LYS A 28 -16.22 12.73 2.90
C LYS A 28 -14.94 13.54 2.73
N GLU A 29 -14.14 13.60 3.78
CA GLU A 29 -12.83 14.24 3.74
C GLU A 29 -11.87 13.45 2.86
N THR A 30 -10.90 14.13 2.26
CA THR A 30 -9.87 13.48 1.44
C THR A 30 -9.02 12.56 2.32
N PRO A 31 -8.96 11.25 2.03
CA PRO A 31 -8.14 10.33 2.81
C PRO A 31 -6.64 10.58 2.62
N ILE A 32 -5.84 9.91 3.45
CA ILE A 32 -4.37 9.93 3.32
C ILE A 32 -3.99 9.37 1.95
N SER A 33 -3.02 10.03 1.30
CA SER A 33 -2.42 9.59 0.06
C SER A 33 -0.98 9.09 0.27
N PHE A 34 -0.60 7.98 -0.37
CA PHE A 34 0.75 7.43 -0.29
C PHE A 34 1.13 6.65 -1.55
N TYR A 35 2.43 6.43 -1.76
CA TYR A 35 2.96 5.47 -2.73
C TYR A 35 3.47 4.21 -2.03
N PHE A 36 3.41 3.07 -2.70
CA PHE A 36 4.00 1.82 -2.21
C PHE A 36 5.52 1.83 -2.38
N CYS A 37 6.21 0.96 -1.64
CA CYS A 37 7.66 0.70 -1.77
C CYS A 37 8.55 1.92 -1.42
N ASP A 38 9.87 1.72 -1.53
CA ASP A 38 10.89 2.69 -1.11
C ASP A 38 11.74 3.24 -2.28
N ASN A 39 11.35 2.96 -3.52
CA ASN A 39 12.01 3.47 -4.71
C ASN A 39 11.03 3.73 -5.86
N LYS A 40 11.42 4.61 -6.79
CA LYS A 40 10.55 5.09 -7.88
C LYS A 40 9.99 3.98 -8.74
N LYS A 41 10.83 3.03 -9.15
CA LYS A 41 10.43 1.97 -10.06
C LYS A 41 9.32 1.13 -9.44
N ASP A 42 9.55 0.64 -8.22
CA ASP A 42 8.61 -0.27 -7.57
C ASP A 42 7.32 0.46 -7.14
N ALA A 43 7.43 1.73 -6.74
CA ALA A 43 6.27 2.57 -6.43
C ALA A 43 5.35 2.78 -7.64
N ASP A 44 5.93 3.15 -8.78
CA ASP A 44 5.18 3.36 -10.03
C ASP A 44 4.58 2.02 -10.52
N GLU A 45 5.34 0.92 -10.48
CA GLU A 45 4.87 -0.40 -10.84
C GLU A 45 3.72 -0.88 -9.94
N CYS A 46 3.83 -0.73 -8.63
CA CYS A 46 2.78 -1.08 -7.68
C CYS A 46 1.50 -0.28 -7.90
N ALA A 47 1.61 1.02 -8.16
CA ALA A 47 0.45 1.86 -8.42
C ALA A 47 -0.31 1.39 -9.69
N GLU A 48 0.41 1.03 -10.75
CA GLU A 48 -0.18 0.46 -11.97
C GLU A 48 -0.83 -0.91 -11.73
N LEU A 49 -0.24 -1.75 -10.87
CA LEU A 49 -0.85 -3.02 -10.48
C LEU A 49 -2.16 -2.81 -9.72
N VAL A 50 -2.26 -1.78 -8.88
CA VAL A 50 -3.50 -1.42 -8.17
C VAL A 50 -4.56 -0.89 -9.14
N VAL A 51 -4.17 -0.03 -10.11
CA VAL A 51 -5.06 0.47 -11.16
C VAL A 51 -5.67 -0.67 -11.98
N LYS A 52 -4.86 -1.70 -12.28
CA LYS A 52 -5.30 -2.90 -13.01
C LYS A 52 -6.09 -3.90 -12.16
N GLY A 53 -6.27 -3.64 -10.87
CA GLY A 53 -6.92 -4.57 -9.94
C GLY A 53 -6.11 -5.85 -9.67
N ILE A 54 -4.80 -5.84 -9.96
CA ILE A 54 -3.92 -7.00 -9.78
C ILE A 54 -3.36 -7.05 -8.36
N LYS A 55 -2.82 -5.93 -7.86
CA LYS A 55 -2.35 -5.82 -6.46
C LYS A 55 -3.55 -5.46 -5.59
N GLN A 56 -3.92 -6.37 -4.68
CA GLN A 56 -5.05 -6.24 -3.75
C GLN A 56 -4.64 -6.52 -2.30
N ALA A 57 -3.34 -6.54 -2.01
CA ALA A 57 -2.82 -6.63 -0.65
C ALA A 57 -1.52 -5.83 -0.48
N THR A 58 -1.18 -5.53 0.77
CA THR A 58 0.09 -4.93 1.19
C THR A 58 0.58 -5.52 2.51
N ALA A 59 1.89 -5.46 2.75
CA ALA A 59 2.55 -6.12 3.86
C ALA A 59 3.51 -5.18 4.61
N THR A 60 2.99 -4.38 5.54
CA THR A 60 3.82 -3.49 6.37
C THR A 60 4.28 -4.23 7.63
N SER A 61 5.52 -4.05 8.08
CA SER A 61 5.98 -4.70 9.31
C SER A 61 5.31 -4.08 10.55
N LEU A 62 4.91 -4.89 11.53
CA LEU A 62 4.42 -4.37 12.82
C LEU A 62 5.48 -3.47 13.48
N TRP A 63 6.75 -3.84 13.29
CA TRP A 63 7.89 -3.06 13.72
C TRP A 63 7.85 -1.63 13.20
N TRP A 64 7.52 -1.41 11.92
CA TRP A 64 7.46 -0.06 11.34
C TRP A 64 6.40 0.80 12.05
N PHE A 65 5.21 0.25 12.33
CA PHE A 65 4.15 0.96 13.06
C PHE A 65 4.59 1.33 14.47
N GLU A 66 5.16 0.37 15.21
CA GLU A 66 5.65 0.60 16.58
C GLU A 66 6.77 1.63 16.61
N LYS A 67 7.71 1.55 15.66
CA LYS A 67 8.87 2.43 15.58
C LYS A 67 8.47 3.87 15.27
N ASN A 68 7.54 4.06 14.35
CA ASN A 68 7.07 5.39 13.93
C ASN A 68 5.92 5.92 14.80
N LYS A 69 5.41 5.11 15.75
CA LYS A 69 4.23 5.43 16.59
C LYS A 69 2.98 5.71 15.74
N GLU A 70 2.88 5.05 14.60
CA GLU A 70 1.73 5.14 13.71
C GLU A 70 0.64 4.16 14.16
N PRO A 71 -0.64 4.54 14.08
CA PRO A 71 -1.73 3.64 14.39
C PRO A 71 -1.79 2.49 13.38
N LEU A 72 -2.19 1.31 13.85
CA LEU A 72 -2.48 0.20 12.95
C LEU A 72 -3.69 0.54 12.06
N PRO A 73 -3.69 0.06 10.80
CA PRO A 73 -4.81 0.20 9.89
C PRO A 73 -6.05 -0.52 10.42
N LYS A 74 -7.22 -0.13 9.92
CA LYS A 74 -8.51 -0.72 10.27
C LYS A 74 -9.27 -1.13 9.02
N VAL A 75 -10.10 -2.17 9.19
CA VAL A 75 -11.07 -2.53 8.15
C VAL A 75 -11.99 -1.33 7.92
N ASN A 76 -12.25 -1.04 6.65
CA ASN A 76 -12.93 0.16 6.14
C ASN A 76 -12.11 1.45 6.23
N ASP A 77 -10.80 1.41 6.41
CA ASP A 77 -9.98 2.58 6.05
C ASP A 77 -9.95 2.73 4.53
N GLN A 78 -9.94 3.98 4.05
CA GLN A 78 -9.76 4.31 2.63
C GLN A 78 -8.48 5.11 2.46
N TYR A 79 -7.77 4.85 1.37
CA TYR A 79 -6.52 5.51 1.04
C TYR A 79 -6.48 5.87 -0.44
N ILE A 80 -5.67 6.88 -0.78
CA ILE A 80 -5.36 7.25 -2.15
C ILE A 80 -3.95 6.75 -2.48
N VAL A 81 -3.85 5.83 -3.44
CA VAL A 81 -2.57 5.34 -3.95
C VAL A 81 -2.05 6.34 -4.98
N THR A 82 -0.78 6.72 -4.86
CA THR A 82 -0.06 7.58 -5.80
C THR A 82 1.08 6.84 -6.49
N ASP A 83 1.56 7.39 -7.59
CA ASP A 83 2.90 7.07 -8.09
C ASP A 83 3.99 7.72 -7.23
N TRP A 84 5.26 7.45 -7.54
CA TRP A 84 6.40 8.02 -6.82
C TRP A 84 6.41 9.55 -6.79
N ASP A 85 5.96 10.16 -7.87
CA ASP A 85 5.95 11.61 -8.01
C ASP A 85 4.77 12.24 -7.27
N GLY A 86 3.87 11.43 -6.70
CA GLY A 86 2.72 11.85 -5.89
C GLY A 86 1.44 12.10 -6.69
N ASN A 87 1.38 11.68 -7.95
CA ASN A 87 0.15 11.79 -8.74
C ASN A 87 -0.81 10.67 -8.33
N ALA A 88 -2.06 11.04 -8.02
CA ALA A 88 -3.07 10.09 -7.60
C ALA A 88 -3.44 9.10 -8.72
N LYS A 89 -3.47 7.80 -8.40
CA LYS A 89 -3.72 6.70 -9.33
C LYS A 89 -4.98 5.92 -9.00
N ALA A 90 -5.22 5.64 -7.72
CA ALA A 90 -6.35 4.83 -7.30
C ALA A 90 -6.82 5.17 -5.88
N ILE A 91 -8.04 4.77 -5.57
CA ILE A 91 -8.61 4.75 -4.23
C ILE A 91 -8.82 3.29 -3.83
N ILE A 92 -8.30 2.93 -2.67
CA ILE A 92 -8.42 1.57 -2.11
C ILE A 92 -9.17 1.60 -0.79
N GLU A 93 -9.76 0.47 -0.40
CA GLU A 93 -10.38 0.27 0.90
C GLU A 93 -9.91 -1.04 1.52
N THR A 94 -9.39 -0.97 2.74
CA THR A 94 -8.96 -2.16 3.49
C THR A 94 -10.19 -2.99 3.88
N ILE A 95 -10.22 -4.25 3.47
CA ILE A 95 -11.34 -5.18 3.69
C ILE A 95 -11.03 -6.26 4.72
N LYS A 96 -9.75 -6.56 4.95
CA LYS A 96 -9.30 -7.58 5.89
C LYS A 96 -7.88 -7.26 6.35
N ILE A 97 -7.59 -7.54 7.61
CA ILE A 97 -6.25 -7.37 8.19
C ILE A 97 -5.88 -8.67 8.91
N GLU A 98 -4.68 -9.16 8.67
CA GLU A 98 -4.11 -10.30 9.36
C GLU A 98 -2.73 -9.97 9.94
N HIS A 99 -2.44 -10.50 11.12
CA HIS A 99 -1.14 -10.37 11.76
C HIS A 99 -0.42 -11.71 11.59
N VAL A 100 0.49 -11.77 10.62
CA VAL A 100 1.08 -13.03 10.18
C VAL A 100 2.60 -12.98 10.43
N PRO A 101 3.19 -13.96 11.13
CA PRO A 101 4.64 -14.08 11.19
C PRO A 101 5.22 -14.18 9.77
N TYR A 102 6.31 -13.47 9.49
CA TYR A 102 6.92 -13.43 8.16
C TYR A 102 7.11 -14.84 7.57
N ASN A 103 7.60 -15.81 8.34
CA ASN A 103 7.80 -17.19 7.90
C ASN A 103 6.52 -17.99 7.60
N LYS A 104 5.34 -17.48 7.98
CA LYS A 104 4.02 -18.08 7.73
C LYS A 104 3.25 -17.45 6.57
N ILE A 105 3.78 -16.41 5.93
CA ILE A 105 3.20 -15.84 4.71
C ILE A 105 3.04 -16.92 3.64
N THR A 106 1.86 -16.96 3.02
CA THR A 106 1.41 -17.99 2.09
C THR A 106 1.62 -17.56 0.63
N ALA A 107 1.60 -18.53 -0.29
CA ALA A 107 1.62 -18.25 -1.72
C ALA A 107 0.36 -17.49 -2.18
N GLU A 108 -0.80 -17.78 -1.57
CA GLU A 108 -2.06 -17.08 -1.84
C GLU A 108 -1.96 -15.58 -1.49
N PHE A 109 -1.31 -15.24 -0.37
CA PHE A 109 -1.06 -13.84 -0.03
C PHE A 109 -0.16 -13.16 -1.06
N ALA A 110 0.97 -13.81 -1.42
CA ALA A 110 1.88 -13.28 -2.44
C ALA A 110 1.19 -13.08 -3.80
N GLU A 111 0.30 -13.99 -4.17
CA GLU A 111 -0.49 -13.88 -5.41
C GLU A 111 -1.49 -12.73 -5.35
N THR A 112 -2.13 -12.53 -4.20
CA THR A 112 -3.07 -11.43 -3.97
C THR A 112 -2.37 -10.08 -3.93
N GLU A 113 -1.16 -10.02 -3.38
CA GLU A 113 -0.32 -8.83 -3.45
C GLU A 113 0.17 -8.56 -4.87
N GLY A 114 0.42 -9.61 -5.66
CA GLY A 114 0.43 -9.51 -7.12
C GLY A 114 1.67 -8.87 -7.75
N GLU A 115 2.74 -8.63 -6.96
CA GLU A 115 4.01 -8.09 -7.45
C GLU A 115 4.88 -9.13 -8.16
N GLY A 116 5.73 -8.67 -9.07
CA GLY A 116 6.68 -9.51 -9.81
C GLY A 116 5.99 -10.66 -10.55
N ASP A 117 6.47 -11.89 -10.32
CA ASP A 117 5.88 -13.11 -10.87
C ASP A 117 4.77 -13.71 -10.00
N LYS A 118 4.32 -12.98 -8.97
CA LYS A 118 3.29 -13.37 -7.99
C LYS A 118 3.65 -14.56 -7.11
N SER A 119 4.90 -15.04 -7.19
CA SER A 119 5.33 -16.20 -6.41
C SER A 119 5.69 -15.83 -4.97
N LEU A 120 5.51 -16.78 -4.07
CA LEU A 120 6.01 -16.69 -2.69
C LEU A 120 7.53 -16.48 -2.65
N SER A 121 8.27 -17.08 -3.58
CA SER A 121 9.73 -16.96 -3.64
C SER A 121 10.14 -15.52 -3.93
N TYR A 122 9.52 -14.90 -4.94
CA TYR A 122 9.73 -13.49 -5.26
C TYR A 122 9.38 -12.61 -4.05
N TRP A 123 8.18 -12.80 -3.50
CA TRP A 123 7.69 -12.08 -2.32
C TRP A 123 8.69 -12.10 -1.17
N LYS A 124 9.16 -13.29 -0.79
CA LYS A 124 10.13 -13.48 0.30
C LYS A 124 11.45 -12.76 0.01
N SER A 125 11.93 -12.81 -1.22
CA SER A 125 13.18 -12.17 -1.60
C SER A 125 13.10 -10.65 -1.43
N VAL A 126 12.08 -10.03 -2.03
CA VAL A 126 11.94 -8.56 -2.05
C VAL A 126 11.59 -8.00 -0.67
N HIS A 127 10.67 -8.65 0.06
CA HIS A 127 10.27 -8.20 1.40
C HIS A 127 11.38 -8.38 2.43
N LYS A 128 12.16 -9.48 2.38
CA LYS A 128 13.32 -9.64 3.28
C LYS A 128 14.38 -8.56 3.03
N ALA A 129 14.58 -8.17 1.77
CA ALA A 129 15.50 -7.08 1.44
C ALA A 129 14.98 -5.73 1.96
N TYR A 130 13.69 -5.44 1.76
CA TYR A 130 13.03 -4.23 2.25
C TYR A 130 13.09 -4.12 3.79
N TYR A 131 12.61 -5.14 4.52
CA TYR A 131 12.59 -5.13 5.99
C TYR A 131 13.99 -5.01 6.60
N LYS A 132 15.02 -5.57 5.94
CA LYS A 132 16.40 -5.37 6.38
C LYS A 132 16.82 -3.90 6.26
N ARG A 133 16.52 -3.25 5.13
CA ARG A 133 16.88 -1.84 4.90
C ARG A 133 16.19 -0.90 5.89
N GLU A 134 14.90 -1.08 6.14
CA GLU A 134 14.15 -0.20 7.06
C GLU A 134 14.69 -0.29 8.50
N MET A 135 15.12 -1.49 8.94
CA MET A 135 15.62 -1.73 10.29
C MET A 135 17.10 -1.37 10.47
N GLU A 136 17.91 -1.48 9.40
CA GLU A 136 19.36 -1.28 9.44
C GLU A 136 19.75 0.10 9.96
N ALA A 137 19.00 1.14 9.57
CA ALA A 137 19.22 2.52 10.02
C ALA A 137 19.08 2.69 11.55
N TYR A 138 18.41 1.74 12.23
CA TYR A 138 18.19 1.75 13.68
C TYR A 138 19.04 0.72 14.42
N GLY A 139 19.94 0.01 13.72
CA GLY A 139 20.75 -1.07 14.30
C GLY A 139 19.94 -2.32 14.67
N GLU A 140 18.69 -2.42 14.19
CA GLU A 140 17.82 -3.56 14.41
C GLU A 140 17.93 -4.57 13.25
N LYS A 141 17.47 -5.80 13.48
CA LYS A 141 17.69 -6.91 12.53
C LYS A 141 16.39 -7.60 12.18
N PHE A 142 16.26 -7.87 10.90
CA PHE A 142 15.22 -8.75 10.36
C PHE A 142 15.18 -10.10 11.10
N ASN A 143 13.97 -10.55 11.43
CA ASN A 143 13.69 -11.81 12.09
C ASN A 143 12.56 -12.53 11.34
N GLU A 144 12.74 -13.82 11.04
CA GLU A 144 11.72 -14.58 10.30
C GLU A 144 10.41 -14.80 11.06
N ASN A 145 10.39 -14.56 12.37
CA ASN A 145 9.18 -14.58 13.19
C ASN A 145 8.57 -13.20 13.41
N MET A 146 9.12 -12.12 12.81
CA MET A 146 8.53 -10.79 12.94
C MET A 146 7.11 -10.77 12.37
N ILE A 147 6.22 -10.00 13.02
CA ILE A 147 4.83 -9.90 12.59
C ILE A 147 4.73 -8.92 11.43
N ILE A 148 4.05 -9.36 10.38
CA ILE A 148 3.68 -8.57 9.21
C ILE A 148 2.19 -8.28 9.32
N ILE A 149 1.83 -7.02 9.14
CA ILE A 149 0.46 -6.55 9.04
C ILE A 149 0.05 -6.70 7.57
N CYS A 150 -0.64 -7.80 7.30
CA CYS A 150 -1.13 -8.16 5.98
C CYS A 150 -2.50 -7.50 5.78
N GLU A 151 -2.54 -6.43 5.00
CA GLU A 151 -3.76 -5.72 4.66
C GLU A 151 -4.24 -6.18 3.29
N TYR A 152 -5.45 -6.73 3.23
CA TYR A 152 -6.15 -6.97 1.98
C TYR A 152 -7.06 -5.78 1.73
N PHE A 153 -7.05 -5.28 0.51
CA PHE A 153 -7.87 -4.16 0.11
C PHE A 153 -8.58 -4.45 -1.21
N LYS A 154 -9.60 -3.66 -1.50
CA LYS A 154 -10.22 -3.58 -2.82
C LYS A 154 -9.91 -2.24 -3.47
N THR A 155 -9.62 -2.22 -4.76
CA THR A 155 -9.61 -0.97 -5.53
C THR A 155 -11.06 -0.52 -5.77
N LEU A 156 -11.42 0.64 -5.23
CA LEU A 156 -12.76 1.22 -5.37
C LEU A 156 -12.91 2.09 -6.61
N TYR A 157 -11.83 2.77 -6.98
CA TYR A 157 -11.78 3.71 -8.08
C TYR A 157 -10.35 3.84 -8.57
N ALA A 158 -10.15 4.01 -9.87
CA ALA A 158 -8.84 4.19 -10.46
C ALA A 158 -8.94 5.14 -11.65
N ILE A 159 -7.83 5.80 -11.98
CA ILE A 159 -7.72 6.50 -13.26
C ILE A 159 -7.93 5.52 -14.42
N ALA A 160 -8.42 6.02 -15.55
CA ALA A 160 -8.44 5.21 -16.77
C ALA A 160 -7.01 4.83 -17.16
N ALA A 161 -6.82 3.54 -17.49
CA ALA A 161 -5.56 3.02 -18.01
C ALA A 161 -5.28 3.51 -19.44
#